data_AF-A0A5S3SGW6-F1
#
_entry.id   AF-A0A5S3SGW6-F1
#
_cell.length_a   1.000
_cell.length_b   1.000
_cell.length_c   1.000
_cell.angle_alpha   90.00
_cell.angle_beta   90.00
_cell.angle_gamma   90.00
#
_symmetry.space_group_name_H-M   'P 1'
#
loop_
_entity.id
_entity.type
_entity.pdbx_description
1 polymer ?
#
loop_
_entity_poly.entity_id
_entity_poly.type
_entity_poly.pdbx_seq_one_letter_code
_entity_poly.pdbx_strand_id
1 'polypeptide(L)'
;MKDQKSPFIRQYVRASRSPWDDSSTILLLADVVDKQTLEMGFTNYIYLHRDSVGSVLGISISQQLLAANPEFSERYLEGIEMYAFLLIHIEEITKFCGLFTAEFEQLFMLKPNEYFAATECHWLDILENT
;
A
#
# COMPACT_ATOMS: atom_id res chain seq x y z
N MET A 1 -7.99 14.93 23.07
CA MET A 1 -7.37 15.11 21.73
C MET A 1 -8.45 14.86 20.71
N LYS A 2 -8.57 15.67 19.65
CA LYS A 2 -9.44 15.28 18.53
C LYS A 2 -8.85 13.99 17.97
N ASP A 3 -9.64 12.93 17.93
CA ASP A 3 -9.27 11.65 17.29
C ASP A 3 -9.02 11.92 15.80
N GLN A 4 -7.80 12.32 15.47
CA GLN A 4 -7.37 12.47 14.10
C GLN A 4 -7.18 11.03 13.59
N LYS A 5 -8.19 10.53 12.89
CA LYS A 5 -8.14 9.19 12.29
C LYS A 5 -6.89 9.12 11.42
N SER A 6 -6.02 8.16 11.71
CA SER A 6 -4.81 7.93 10.94
C SER A 6 -5.14 7.71 9.46
N PRO A 7 -4.33 8.27 8.53
CA PRO A 7 -4.49 8.02 7.11
C PRO A 7 -4.08 6.59 6.70
N PHE A 8 -3.44 5.83 7.61
CA PHE A 8 -2.86 4.53 7.29
C PHE A 8 -3.91 3.48 6.92
N ILE A 9 -5.05 3.42 7.62
CA ILE A 9 -6.14 2.50 7.32
C ILE A 9 -7.41 3.29 7.10
N ARG A 10 -8.06 3.06 5.96
CA ARG A 10 -9.32 3.71 5.62
C ARG A 10 -10.39 2.68 5.34
N GLN A 11 -11.42 2.64 6.17
CA GLN A 11 -12.67 1.98 5.83
C GLN A 11 -13.50 2.89 4.92
N TYR A 12 -14.08 2.31 3.87
CA TYR A 12 -15.00 3.04 3.02
C TYR A 12 -16.36 3.21 3.68
N VAL A 13 -16.91 4.42 3.58
CA VAL A 13 -18.29 4.74 4.00
C VAL A 13 -19.28 4.70 2.83
N ARG A 14 -18.78 4.54 1.61
CA ARG A 14 -19.53 4.45 0.36
C ARG A 14 -18.76 3.54 -0.61
N ALA A 15 -19.45 2.96 -1.59
CA ALA A 15 -18.82 2.14 -2.61
C ALA A 15 -17.60 2.86 -3.23
N SER A 16 -16.50 2.13 -3.34
CA SER A 16 -15.27 2.59 -3.99
C SER A 16 -15.48 2.73 -5.50
N ARG A 17 -14.50 3.35 -6.16
CA ARG A 17 -14.40 3.39 -7.63
C ARG A 17 -13.35 2.41 -8.16
N SER A 18 -12.73 1.63 -7.28
CA SER A 18 -11.85 0.54 -7.68
C SER A 18 -12.64 -0.52 -8.47
N PRO A 19 -11.97 -1.39 -9.23
CA PRO A 19 -12.64 -2.46 -9.97
C PRO A 19 -13.13 -3.59 -9.06
N TRP A 20 -12.82 -3.56 -7.76
CA TRP A 20 -13.12 -4.63 -6.80
C TRP A 20 -14.26 -4.26 -5.83
N ASP A 21 -14.86 -5.26 -5.20
CA ASP A 21 -15.79 -5.10 -4.06
C ASP A 21 -14.99 -4.90 -2.75
N ASP A 22 -14.22 -3.82 -2.70
CA ASP A 22 -13.38 -3.49 -1.56
C ASP A 22 -14.17 -2.78 -0.44
N SER A 23 -13.72 -3.00 0.80
CA SER A 23 -14.32 -2.40 2.00
C SER A 23 -13.34 -1.51 2.75
N SER A 24 -12.03 -1.69 2.53
CA SER A 24 -11.01 -0.84 3.12
C SER A 24 -9.74 -0.76 2.28
N THR A 25 -8.93 0.26 2.55
CA THR A 25 -7.56 0.34 2.07
C THR A 25 -6.55 0.49 3.20
N ILE A 26 -5.32 0.04 2.91
CA ILE A 26 -4.11 0.42 3.65
C ILE A 26 -3.29 1.34 2.75
N LEU A 27 -2.84 2.47 3.28
CA LEU A 27 -1.92 3.38 2.59
C LEU A 27 -0.49 2.84 2.74
N LEU A 28 0.09 2.29 1.68
CA LEU A 28 1.44 1.72 1.68
C LEU A 28 2.52 2.75 1.33
N LEU A 29 2.14 3.79 0.57
CA LEU A 29 3.02 4.88 0.17
C LEU A 29 2.20 6.14 -0.05
N ALA A 30 2.72 7.28 0.42
CA ALA A 30 2.29 8.62 0.05
C ALA A 30 3.46 9.60 0.15
N ASP A 31 3.37 10.75 -0.52
CA ASP A 31 4.28 11.85 -0.24
C ASP A 31 4.06 12.35 1.19
N VAL A 32 5.11 12.74 1.90
CA VAL A 32 5.01 13.37 3.22
C VAL A 32 5.33 14.86 3.06
N VAL A 33 4.28 15.69 3.12
CA VAL A 33 4.39 17.16 2.98
C VAL A 33 5.00 17.76 4.24
N ASP A 34 4.60 17.26 5.40
CA ASP A 34 5.18 17.64 6.70
C ASP A 34 5.31 16.42 7.61
N LYS A 35 6.55 16.13 8.03
CA LYS A 35 6.87 14.99 8.90
C LYS A 35 6.44 15.20 10.35
N GLN A 36 6.34 16.44 10.83
CA GLN A 36 5.98 16.72 12.22
C GLN A 36 4.48 16.53 12.44
N THR A 37 3.67 16.94 11.47
CA THR A 37 2.21 16.81 11.51
C THR A 37 1.69 15.56 10.82
N LEU A 38 2.57 14.80 10.16
CA LEU A 38 2.24 13.69 9.26
C LEU A 38 1.19 14.09 8.21
N GLU A 39 1.38 15.28 7.63
CA GLU A 39 0.57 15.72 6.50
C GLU A 39 0.98 14.95 5.23
N MET A 40 0.00 14.34 4.57
CA MET A 40 0.19 13.50 3.40
C MET A 40 -0.10 14.27 2.11
N GLY A 41 0.78 14.12 1.12
CA GLY A 41 0.56 14.50 -0.27
C GLY A 41 0.21 13.26 -1.09
N PHE A 42 -0.64 13.43 -2.10
CA PHE A 42 -1.14 12.32 -2.91
C PHE A 42 -0.73 12.46 -4.39
N THR A 43 0.48 12.95 -4.63
CA THR A 43 1.08 12.96 -5.98
C THR A 43 1.60 11.56 -6.29
N ASN A 44 2.36 10.97 -5.38
CA ASN A 44 2.77 9.57 -5.38
C ASN A 44 1.99 8.85 -4.28
N TYR A 45 1.28 7.78 -4.62
CA TYR A 45 0.63 6.95 -3.61
C TYR A 45 0.46 5.51 -4.08
N ILE A 46 0.42 4.60 -3.11
CA ILE A 46 0.05 3.21 -3.28
C ILE A 46 -0.98 2.86 -2.20
N TYR A 47 -2.17 2.42 -2.60
CA TYR A 47 -3.17 1.84 -1.71
C TYR A 47 -3.27 0.34 -1.92
N LEU A 48 -3.25 -0.44 -0.84
CA LEU A 48 -3.62 -1.85 -0.83
C LEU A 48 -5.13 -1.98 -0.57
N HIS A 49 -5.85 -2.61 -1.49
CA HIS A 49 -7.30 -2.79 -1.40
C HIS A 49 -7.64 -4.12 -0.76
N ARG A 50 -8.61 -4.09 0.17
CA ARG A 50 -9.07 -5.27 0.89
C ARG A 50 -10.59 -5.38 0.89
N ASP A 51 -11.07 -6.62 0.86
CA ASP A 51 -12.49 -6.93 0.99
C ASP A 51 -13.01 -6.71 2.43
N SER A 52 -14.27 -7.08 2.68
CA SER A 52 -14.93 -6.93 3.98
C SER A 52 -14.37 -7.83 5.10
N VAL A 53 -13.65 -8.90 4.74
CA VAL A 53 -13.03 -9.82 5.71
C VAL A 53 -11.52 -9.62 5.83
N GLY A 54 -10.94 -8.71 5.02
CA GLY A 54 -9.54 -8.32 5.06
C GLY A 54 -8.65 -9.00 4.01
N SER A 55 -9.21 -9.79 3.08
CA SER A 55 -8.45 -10.39 1.99
C SER A 55 -7.90 -9.31 1.05
N VAL A 56 -6.67 -9.48 0.58
CA VAL A 56 -6.06 -8.58 -0.43
C VAL A 56 -6.70 -8.81 -1.79
N LEU A 57 -7.13 -7.73 -2.43
CA LEU A 57 -7.71 -7.75 -3.79
C LEU A 57 -6.72 -7.25 -4.84
N GLY A 58 -5.90 -6.27 -4.48
CA GLY A 58 -4.93 -5.65 -5.38
C GLY A 58 -4.40 -4.33 -4.82
N ILE A 59 -3.66 -3.58 -5.62
CA ILE A 59 -3.21 -2.23 -5.30
C ILE A 59 -3.72 -1.19 -6.30
N SER A 60 -3.92 0.05 -5.85
CA SER A 60 -4.00 1.19 -6.76
C SER A 60 -2.82 2.12 -6.61
N ILE A 61 -2.27 2.56 -7.75
CA ILE A 61 -1.12 3.45 -7.81
C ILE A 61 -1.53 4.81 -8.39
N SER A 62 -0.80 5.87 -8.01
CA SER A 62 -1.04 7.21 -8.56
C SER A 62 -0.69 7.28 -10.05
N GLN A 63 -1.27 8.25 -10.76
CA GLN A 63 -0.92 8.50 -12.17
C GLN A 63 0.56 8.87 -12.34
N GLN A 64 1.16 9.53 -11.35
CA GLN A 64 2.56 9.90 -11.39
C GLN A 64 3.46 8.67 -11.31
N LEU A 65 3.11 7.71 -10.44
CA LEU A 65 3.82 6.44 -10.34
C LEU A 65 3.63 5.57 -11.59
N LEU A 66 2.41 5.51 -12.14
CA LEU A 66 2.17 4.81 -13.42
C LEU A 66 3.01 5.42 -14.55
N ALA A 67 3.05 6.75 -14.67
CA ALA A 67 3.85 7.42 -15.70
C ALA A 67 5.37 7.21 -15.53
N ALA A 68 5.84 6.94 -14.31
CA ALA A 68 7.23 6.66 -14.01
C ALA A 68 7.63 5.19 -14.27
N ASN A 69 6.67 4.29 -14.39
CA ASN A 69 6.88 2.85 -14.59
C ASN A 69 6.11 2.37 -15.84
N PRO A 70 6.62 2.66 -17.06
CA PRO A 70 5.92 2.44 -18.33
C PRO A 70 5.67 0.96 -18.68
N GLU A 71 6.27 0.03 -17.95
CA GLU A 71 6.00 -1.40 -18.03
C GLU A 71 4.62 -1.80 -17.50
N PHE A 72 3.98 -0.94 -16.69
CA PHE A 72 2.61 -1.11 -16.23
C PHE A 72 1.66 -0.28 -17.09
N SER A 73 0.51 -0.87 -17.45
CA SER A 73 -0.47 -0.22 -18.34
C SER A 73 -1.67 0.40 -17.61
N GLU A 74 -1.93 -0.05 -16.38
CA GLU A 74 -3.10 0.36 -15.61
C GLU A 74 -2.74 0.77 -14.17
N ARG A 75 -3.63 1.53 -13.53
CA ARG A 75 -3.45 1.97 -12.14
C ARG A 75 -3.81 0.91 -11.11
N TYR A 76 -4.67 -0.04 -11.47
CA TYR A 76 -5.15 -1.07 -10.57
C TYR A 76 -4.42 -2.35 -10.92
N LEU A 77 -3.52 -2.77 -10.03
CA LEU A 77 -2.65 -3.92 -10.25
C LEU A 77 -3.08 -5.06 -9.34
N GLU A 78 -3.12 -6.26 -9.90
CA GLU A 78 -3.38 -7.52 -9.19
C GLU A 78 -2.43 -8.61 -9.70
N GLY A 79 -2.39 -9.76 -9.02
CA GLY A 79 -1.53 -10.87 -9.41
C GLY A 79 -0.04 -10.49 -9.54
N ILE A 80 0.60 -10.94 -10.61
CA ILE A 80 2.05 -10.76 -10.87
C ILE A 80 2.42 -9.27 -10.90
N GLU A 81 1.64 -8.44 -11.57
CA GLU A 81 1.93 -7.01 -11.71
C GLU A 81 1.93 -6.29 -10.36
N MET A 82 1.02 -6.65 -9.46
CA MET A 82 1.02 -6.12 -8.09
C MET A 82 2.31 -6.46 -7.36
N TYR A 83 2.73 -7.73 -7.38
CA TYR A 83 3.96 -8.15 -6.66
C TYR A 83 5.20 -7.49 -7.25
N ALA A 84 5.31 -7.41 -8.58
CA ALA A 84 6.40 -6.73 -9.26
C ALA A 84 6.47 -5.25 -8.85
N PHE A 85 5.33 -4.54 -8.86
CA PHE A 85 5.28 -3.13 -8.46
C PHE A 85 5.65 -2.91 -6.98
N LEU A 86 5.15 -3.77 -6.09
CA LEU A 86 5.48 -3.70 -4.67
C LEU A 86 6.97 -3.95 -4.40
N LEU A 87 7.60 -4.86 -5.15
CA LEU A 87 9.04 -5.13 -5.07
C LEU A 87 9.88 -3.94 -5.55
N ILE A 88 9.51 -3.32 -6.68
CA ILE A 88 10.20 -2.12 -7.20
C ILE A 88 10.25 -1.01 -6.15
N HIS A 89 9.17 -0.87 -5.36
CA HIS A 89 9.01 0.21 -4.38
C HIS A 89 9.17 -0.22 -2.92
N ILE A 90 9.72 -1.42 -2.66
CA ILE A 90 9.68 -2.03 -1.32
C ILE A 90 10.44 -1.21 -0.29
N GLU A 91 11.53 -0.57 -0.68
CA GLU A 91 12.29 0.31 0.21
C GLU A 91 11.51 1.55 0.61
N GLU A 92 10.86 2.24 -0.32
CA GLU A 92 10.06 3.42 0.00
C GLU A 92 8.82 3.05 0.81
N ILE A 93 8.16 1.95 0.47
CA ILE A 93 7.02 1.40 1.22
C ILE A 93 7.43 1.09 2.66
N THR A 94 8.57 0.42 2.86
CA THR A 94 9.08 0.07 4.20
C THR A 94 9.34 1.33 5.03
N LYS A 95 10.02 2.33 4.43
CA LYS A 95 10.31 3.62 5.09
C LYS A 95 9.02 4.37 5.44
N PHE A 96 8.04 4.40 4.53
CA PHE A 96 6.76 5.07 4.73
C PHE A 96 5.93 4.38 5.83
N CYS A 97 5.76 3.07 5.76
CA CYS A 97 5.03 2.30 6.77
C CYS A 97 5.68 2.40 8.16
N GLY A 98 6.99 2.66 8.23
CA GLY A 98 7.69 2.98 9.47
C GLY A 98 7.13 4.19 10.22
N LEU A 99 6.50 5.16 9.51
CA LEU A 99 5.82 6.30 10.12
C LEU A 99 4.56 5.89 10.92
N PHE A 100 4.03 4.71 10.63
CA PHE A 100 2.82 4.14 11.22
C PHE A 100 3.09 2.81 11.95
N THR A 101 4.30 2.62 12.47
CA THR A 101 4.76 1.34 13.05
C THR A 101 3.76 0.70 14.01
N ALA A 102 3.17 1.46 14.94
CA ALA A 102 2.23 0.92 15.91
C ALA A 102 0.93 0.39 15.27
N GLU A 103 0.41 1.07 14.26
CA GLU A 103 -0.81 0.65 13.55
C GLU A 103 -0.51 -0.49 12.58
N PHE A 104 0.67 -0.48 11.97
CA PHE A 104 1.17 -1.57 11.14
C PHE A 104 1.32 -2.86 11.95
N GLU A 105 1.98 -2.81 13.11
CA GLU A 105 2.16 -3.95 14.01
C GLU A 105 0.82 -4.52 14.48
N GLN A 106 -0.19 -3.69 14.73
CA GLN A 106 -1.53 -4.16 15.09
C GLN A 106 -2.20 -4.96 13.97
N LEU A 107 -1.91 -4.66 12.71
CA LEU A 107 -2.48 -5.36 11.56
C LEU A 107 -1.70 -6.61 11.17
N PHE A 108 -0.37 -6.50 11.13
CA PHE A 108 0.50 -7.51 10.53
C PHE A 108 1.28 -8.32 11.56
N MET A 109 1.16 -7.98 12.85
CA MET A 109 1.83 -8.64 13.99
C MET A 109 3.37 -8.60 13.92
N LEU A 110 3.92 -7.76 13.04
CA LEU A 110 5.34 -7.54 12.81
C LEU A 110 5.60 -6.07 12.53
N LYS A 111 6.84 -5.61 12.76
CA LYS A 111 7.26 -4.27 12.34
C LYS A 111 7.33 -4.18 10.82
N PRO A 112 7.15 -3.00 10.21
CA PRO A 112 7.28 -2.81 8.77
C PRO A 112 8.57 -3.42 8.19
N ASN A 113 9.73 -3.16 8.79
CA ASN A 113 11.01 -3.68 8.30
C ASN A 113 11.11 -5.21 8.38
N GLU A 114 10.55 -5.83 9.41
CA GLU A 114 10.55 -7.29 9.59
C GLU A 114 9.56 -7.94 8.61
N TYR A 115 8.37 -7.36 8.48
CA TYR A 115 7.34 -7.81 7.55
C TYR A 115 7.83 -7.73 6.11
N PHE A 116 8.33 -6.57 5.67
CA PHE A 116 8.73 -6.39 4.28
C PHE A 116 9.97 -7.20 3.91
N ALA A 117 10.93 -7.39 4.82
CA ALA A 117 12.06 -8.29 4.58
C ALA A 117 11.60 -9.74 4.37
N ALA A 118 10.58 -10.21 5.11
CA ALA A 118 10.03 -11.55 4.92
C ALA A 118 9.19 -11.66 3.64
N THR A 119 8.38 -10.64 3.32
CA THR A 119 7.55 -10.65 2.11
C THR A 119 8.36 -10.48 0.84
N GLU A 120 9.48 -9.76 0.87
CA GLU A 120 10.37 -9.58 -0.28
C GLU A 120 10.79 -10.91 -0.89
N CYS A 121 11.34 -11.81 -0.05
CA CYS A 121 11.72 -13.15 -0.47
C CYS A 121 10.52 -13.92 -1.06
N HIS A 122 9.37 -13.87 -0.37
CA HIS A 122 8.19 -14.58 -0.82
C HIS A 122 7.64 -14.06 -2.16
N TRP A 123 7.64 -12.74 -2.38
CA TRP A 123 7.16 -12.15 -3.63
C TRP A 123 8.12 -12.44 -4.78
N LEU A 124 9.44 -12.43 -4.55
CA LEU A 124 10.43 -12.87 -5.54
C LEU A 124 10.18 -14.33 -5.94
N ASP A 125 9.95 -15.22 -4.97
CA ASP A 125 9.62 -16.62 -5.26
C ASP A 125 8.36 -16.76 -6.12
N ILE A 126 7.32 -15.94 -5.89
CA ILE A 126 6.11 -15.94 -6.73
C ILE A 126 6.46 -15.57 -8.18
N LEU A 127 7.26 -14.52 -8.38
CA LEU A 127 7.63 -14.05 -9.72
C LEU A 127 8.51 -15.05 -10.48
N GLU A 128 9.43 -15.73 -9.78
CA GLU A 128 10.33 -16.71 -10.40
C GLU A 128 9.64 -18.03 -10.76
N ASN A 129 8.55 -18.38 -10.07
CA ASN A 129 7.84 -19.64 -10.26
C ASN A 129 6.55 -19.51 -11.08
N THR A 130 6.39 -18.40 -11.82
CA THR A 130 5.24 -18.15 -12.71
C THR A 130 5.59 -18.34 -14.18
#